data_AF-A0A1H0J1K0-F1
#
_entry.id   AF-A0A1H0J1K0-F1
#
_cell.length_a   1.000
_cell.length_b   1.000
_cell.length_c   1.000
_cell.angle_alpha   90.00
_cell.angle_beta   90.00
_cell.angle_gamma   90.00
#
_symmetry.space_group_name_H-M   'P 1'
#
loop_
_entity.id
_entity.type
_entity.pdbx_description
1 polymer ?
#
loop_
_entity_poly.entity_id
_entity_poly.type
_entity_poly.pdbx_seq_one_letter_code
_entity_poly.pdbx_strand_id
1 'polypeptide(L)'
;MAVVDDPPDSSHVLELDSEVPDIAVVRQWARTSLPSLHEDDLLDVQLVVTELVSNVYDHGRFPARLRLHRTGAEDGVEVVVEDASATPPALQPSSPDSVRGRGLVLVDQLCERWGVTPQETGKAVWAVVPCTATP
;
A
#
# COMPACT_ATOMS: atom_id res chain seq x y z
N MET A 1 6.39 -27.90 22.61
CA MET A 1 5.84 -26.53 22.54
C MET A 1 6.29 -25.99 21.20
N ALA A 2 5.44 -26.13 20.18
CA ALA A 2 5.80 -25.72 18.82
C ALA A 2 5.62 -24.21 18.75
N VAL A 3 6.74 -23.49 18.68
CA VAL A 3 6.74 -22.12 18.16
C VAL A 3 6.46 -22.31 16.67
N VAL A 4 5.23 -22.00 16.26
CA VAL A 4 4.92 -21.80 14.85
C VAL A 4 5.63 -20.52 14.46
N ASP A 5 6.83 -20.67 13.92
CA ASP A 5 7.49 -19.65 13.12
C ASP A 5 6.52 -19.35 11.96
N ASP A 6 5.75 -18.26 12.10
CA ASP A 6 5.09 -17.63 10.96
C ASP A 6 6.22 -17.28 9.99
N PRO A 7 6.22 -17.76 8.74
CA PRO A 7 7.34 -17.51 7.85
C PRO A 7 7.49 -15.98 7.68
N PRO A 8 8.65 -15.38 8.02
CA PRO A 8 8.96 -14.06 7.52
C PRO A 8 8.93 -14.17 5.98
N ASP A 9 8.46 -13.14 5.26
CA ASP A 9 8.40 -13.08 3.79
C ASP A 9 7.16 -13.60 3.04
N SER A 10 5.95 -13.60 3.62
CA SER A 10 4.74 -13.72 2.78
C SER A 10 4.50 -12.42 1.99
N SER A 11 5.05 -12.32 0.78
CA SER A 11 4.74 -11.24 -0.16
C SER A 11 3.50 -11.60 -0.97
N HIS A 12 2.44 -10.80 -0.85
CA HIS A 12 1.19 -10.96 -1.59
C HIS A 12 1.13 -9.95 -2.73
N VAL A 13 0.71 -10.38 -3.93
CA VAL A 13 0.62 -9.53 -5.11
C VAL A 13 -0.80 -9.57 -5.69
N LEU A 14 -1.31 -8.39 -6.03
CA LEU A 14 -2.55 -8.19 -6.78
C LEU A 14 -2.21 -7.43 -8.07
N GLU A 15 -2.47 -8.06 -9.22
CA GLU A 15 -2.37 -7.38 -10.51
C GLU A 15 -3.49 -6.36 -10.65
N LEU A 16 -3.14 -5.15 -11.11
CA LEU A 16 -4.08 -4.07 -11.37
C LEU A 16 -4.18 -3.91 -12.88
N ASP A 17 -5.34 -4.23 -13.45
CA ASP A 17 -5.63 -3.97 -14.85
C ASP A 17 -6.21 -2.57 -15.04
N SER A 18 -6.51 -2.20 -16.29
CA SER A 18 -7.02 -0.86 -16.63
C SER A 18 -8.46 -0.59 -16.17
N GLU A 19 -9.18 -1.61 -15.70
CA GLU A 19 -10.51 -1.43 -15.13
C GLU A 19 -10.38 -1.05 -13.65
N VAL A 20 -11.11 -0.03 -13.21
CA VAL A 20 -11.06 0.42 -11.81
C VAL A 20 -11.79 -0.62 -10.94
N PRO A 21 -11.11 -1.32 -10.03
CA PRO A 21 -11.73 -2.33 -9.18
C PRO A 21 -12.63 -1.67 -8.14
N ASP A 22 -13.63 -2.42 -7.67
CA ASP A 22 -14.34 -2.03 -6.45
C ASP A 22 -13.33 -2.00 -5.29
N ILE A 23 -13.25 -0.86 -4.60
CA ILE A 23 -12.33 -0.68 -3.49
C ILE A 23 -12.60 -1.67 -2.35
N ALA A 24 -13.83 -2.15 -2.20
CA ALA A 24 -14.17 -3.19 -1.24
C ALA A 24 -13.42 -4.50 -1.53
N VAL A 25 -13.23 -4.85 -2.82
CA VAL A 25 -12.48 -6.04 -3.24
C VAL A 25 -11.00 -5.89 -2.90
N VAL A 26 -10.41 -4.72 -3.15
CA VAL A 26 -9.01 -4.43 -2.83
C VAL A 26 -8.77 -4.51 -1.31
N ARG A 27 -9.66 -3.93 -0.50
CA ARG A 27 -9.58 -4.00 0.96
C ARG A 27 -9.76 -5.42 1.49
N GLN A 28 -10.70 -6.18 0.93
CA GLN A 28 -10.91 -7.58 1.28
C GLN A 28 -9.67 -8.41 0.94
N TRP A 29 -9.04 -8.17 -0.21
CA TRP A 29 -7.79 -8.82 -0.59
C TRP A 29 -6.66 -8.50 0.40
N ALA A 30 -6.52 -7.25 0.84
CA ALA A 30 -5.53 -6.87 1.86
C ALA A 30 -5.77 -7.61 3.19
N ARG A 31 -7.03 -7.70 3.65
CA ARG A 31 -7.41 -8.47 4.86
C ARG A 31 -7.04 -9.94 4.74
N THR A 32 -7.33 -10.57 3.60
CA THR A 32 -6.99 -11.98 3.39
C THR A 32 -5.49 -12.22 3.26
N SER A 33 -4.73 -11.21 2.84
CA SER A 33 -3.27 -11.25 2.72
C SER A 33 -2.57 -11.04 4.07
N LEU A 34 -3.25 -10.43 5.05
CA LEU A 34 -2.69 -10.09 6.36
C LEU A 34 -3.57 -10.66 7.49
N PRO A 35 -3.75 -11.99 7.57
CA PRO A 35 -4.74 -12.60 8.49
C PRO A 35 -4.37 -12.48 9.98
N SER A 36 -3.10 -12.21 10.30
CA SER A 36 -2.56 -12.13 11.67
C SER A 36 -2.40 -10.69 12.19
N LEU A 37 -2.78 -9.70 11.39
CA LEU A 37 -2.66 -8.29 11.74
C LEU A 37 -3.78 -7.87 12.71
N HIS A 38 -3.47 -6.99 13.66
CA HIS A 38 -4.49 -6.40 14.53
C HIS A 38 -5.49 -5.59 13.70
N GLU A 39 -6.76 -5.50 14.14
CA GLU A 39 -7.81 -4.86 13.32
C GLU A 39 -7.52 -3.37 13.09
N ASP A 40 -6.99 -2.65 14.09
CA ASP A 40 -6.61 -1.23 13.94
C ASP A 40 -5.47 -1.04 12.92
N ASP A 41 -4.42 -1.86 13.00
CA ASP A 41 -3.30 -1.83 12.03
C ASP A 41 -3.77 -2.20 10.62
N LEU A 42 -4.72 -3.14 10.50
CA LEU A 42 -5.32 -3.52 9.23
C LEU A 42 -6.11 -2.38 8.60
N LEU A 43 -6.83 -1.58 9.41
CA LEU A 43 -7.55 -0.42 8.91
C LEU A 43 -6.58 0.63 8.33
N ASP A 44 -5.48 0.90 9.01
CA ASP A 44 -4.44 1.82 8.53
C ASP A 44 -3.80 1.32 7.23
N VAL A 45 -3.46 0.03 7.15
CA VAL A 45 -2.97 -0.60 5.91
C VAL A 45 -4.00 -0.48 4.78
N GLN A 46 -5.27 -0.76 5.05
CA GLN A 46 -6.34 -0.66 4.04
C GLN A 46 -6.56 0.77 3.54
N LEU A 47 -6.37 1.78 4.40
CA LEU A 47 -6.40 3.19 4.00
C LEU A 47 -5.21 3.51 3.08
N VAL A 48 -4.00 3.15 3.47
CA VAL A 48 -2.79 3.36 2.64
C VAL A 48 -2.91 2.65 1.29
N VAL A 49 -3.35 1.39 1.29
CA VAL A 49 -3.66 0.63 0.05
C VAL A 49 -4.66 1.40 -0.81
N THR A 50 -5.74 1.90 -0.22
CA THR A 50 -6.78 2.63 -0.96
C THR A 50 -6.21 3.87 -1.65
N GLU A 51 -5.42 4.66 -0.93
CA GLU A 51 -4.85 5.89 -1.46
C GLU A 51 -3.80 5.61 -2.54
N LEU A 52 -2.92 4.62 -2.35
CA LEU A 52 -1.90 4.27 -3.33
C LEU A 52 -2.50 3.65 -4.60
N VAL A 53 -3.49 2.77 -4.47
CA VAL A 53 -4.20 2.19 -5.63
C VAL A 53 -4.98 3.28 -6.38
N SER A 54 -5.67 4.18 -5.67
CA SER A 54 -6.37 5.31 -6.32
C SER A 54 -5.40 6.18 -7.12
N ASN A 55 -4.20 6.42 -6.58
CA ASN A 55 -3.14 7.16 -7.27
C ASN A 55 -2.66 6.44 -8.55
N VAL A 56 -2.59 5.10 -8.56
CA VAL A 56 -2.31 4.33 -9.80
C VAL A 56 -3.40 4.57 -10.84
N TYR A 57 -4.68 4.52 -10.48
CA TYR A 57 -5.77 4.72 -11.43
C TYR A 57 -5.91 6.17 -11.92
N ASP A 58 -5.57 7.14 -11.08
CA ASP A 58 -5.64 8.55 -11.44
C ASP A 58 -4.42 9.04 -12.25
N HIS A 59 -3.24 8.47 -12.01
CA HIS A 59 -1.97 9.03 -12.50
C HIS A 59 -0.95 8.02 -13.04
N GLY A 60 -1.18 6.72 -12.82
CA GLY A 60 -0.29 5.65 -13.23
C GLY A 60 -0.43 5.24 -14.69
N ARG A 61 0.33 4.22 -15.08
CA ARG A 61 0.17 3.50 -16.36
C ARG A 61 0.22 1.99 -16.13
N PHE A 62 -0.52 1.26 -16.94
CA PHE A 62 -0.54 -0.20 -16.89
C PHE A 62 0.58 -0.80 -17.76
N PRO A 63 1.08 -2.00 -17.45
CA PRO A 63 0.70 -2.87 -16.33
C PRO A 63 1.05 -2.25 -14.97
N ALA A 64 0.22 -2.54 -13.96
CA ALA A 64 0.43 -2.09 -12.60
C ALA A 64 0.13 -3.23 -11.62
N ARG A 65 0.72 -3.17 -10.43
CA ARG A 65 0.51 -4.19 -9.38
C ARG A 65 0.61 -3.58 -7.99
N LEU A 66 -0.19 -4.12 -7.07
CA LEU A 66 -0.11 -3.87 -5.64
C LEU A 66 0.60 -5.06 -4.97
N ARG A 67 1.55 -4.78 -4.08
CA ARG A 67 2.25 -5.76 -3.26
C ARG A 67 2.11 -5.40 -1.78
N LEU A 68 1.83 -6.40 -0.96
CA LEU A 68 1.85 -6.32 0.50
C LEU A 68 2.90 -7.28 1.03
N HIS A 69 3.74 -6.82 1.94
CA HIS A 69 4.76 -7.64 2.57
C HIS A 69 4.93 -7.23 4.03
N ARG A 70 4.86 -8.20 4.94
CA ARG A 70 5.09 -7.95 6.37
C ARG A 70 6.59 -7.92 6.65
N THR A 71 7.09 -6.80 7.14
CA THR A 71 8.50 -6.59 7.45
C THR A 71 8.81 -7.23 8.81
N GLY A 72 9.42 -8.42 8.80
CA GLY A 72 9.71 -9.17 10.04
C GLY A 72 10.72 -8.52 11.00
N ALA A 73 11.41 -7.46 10.57
CA ALA A 73 12.40 -6.73 11.37
C ALA A 73 11.92 -5.38 11.90
N GLU A 74 10.84 -4.81 11.34
CA GLU A 74 10.35 -3.45 11.67
C GLU A 74 8.92 -3.46 12.23
N ASP A 75 8.35 -4.64 12.54
CA ASP A 75 6.95 -4.78 12.97
C ASP A 75 6.03 -3.94 12.07
N GLY A 76 6.13 -4.09 10.75
CA GLY A 76 5.40 -3.25 9.80
C GLY A 76 4.86 -4.00 8.60
N VAL A 77 4.06 -3.31 7.80
CA VAL A 77 3.56 -3.77 6.51
C VAL A 77 4.04 -2.81 5.44
N GLU A 78 4.90 -3.31 4.54
CA GLU A 78 5.27 -2.61 3.33
C GLU A 78 4.14 -2.75 2.29
N VAL A 79 3.54 -1.62 1.94
CA VAL A 79 2.56 -1.48 0.86
C VAL A 79 3.29 -0.88 -0.34
N VAL A 80 3.31 -1.58 -1.47
CA VAL A 80 3.98 -1.11 -2.70
C VAL A 80 3.02 -1.16 -3.87
N VAL A 81 2.92 -0.05 -4.61
CA VAL A 81 2.29 -0.03 -5.93
C VAL A 81 3.34 0.25 -6.99
N GLU A 82 3.35 -0.56 -8.03
CA GLU A 82 4.20 -0.40 -9.19
C GLU A 82 3.34 -0.07 -10.40
N ASP A 83 3.77 0.89 -11.20
CA ASP A 83 3.09 1.28 -12.43
C ASP A 83 4.11 1.73 -13.49
N ALA A 84 3.76 1.64 -14.77
CA ALA A 84 4.64 1.91 -15.90
C ALA A 84 4.90 3.42 -16.15
N SER A 85 4.37 4.33 -15.32
CA SER A 85 4.60 5.77 -15.43
C SER A 85 5.86 6.18 -14.69
N ALA A 86 6.76 6.89 -15.38
CA ALA A 86 7.95 7.50 -14.77
C ALA A 86 7.63 8.79 -13.97
N THR A 87 6.40 9.29 -14.04
CA THR A 87 6.01 10.51 -13.34
C THR A 87 5.86 10.24 -11.84
N PRO A 88 6.64 10.88 -10.96
CA PRO A 88 6.51 10.70 -9.53
C PRO A 88 5.16 11.27 -9.04
N PRO A 89 4.56 10.65 -7.99
CA PRO A 89 3.40 11.23 -7.34
C PRO A 89 3.74 12.60 -6.74
N ALA A 90 2.82 13.57 -6.91
CA ALA A 90 2.99 14.91 -6.38
C ALA A 90 2.24 15.05 -5.05
N LEU A 91 2.96 15.36 -3.97
CA LEU A 91 2.36 15.85 -2.74
C LEU A 91 1.74 17.21 -3.00
N GLN A 92 0.42 17.26 -3.12
CA GLN A 92 -0.30 18.52 -3.24
C GLN A 92 -0.93 18.87 -1.89
N PRO A 93 -0.75 20.11 -1.38
CA PRO A 93 -1.52 20.56 -0.24
C PRO A 93 -3.00 20.42 -0.59
N SER A 94 -3.74 19.75 0.29
CA SER A 94 -5.17 19.56 0.10
C SER A 94 -5.86 20.92 0.05
N SER A 95 -6.48 21.24 -1.08
CA SER A 95 -7.35 22.41 -1.16
C SER A 95 -8.70 22.01 -0.55
N PRO A 96 -9.37 22.85 0.25
CA PRO A 96 -10.67 22.53 0.84
C PRO A 96 -11.72 22.17 -0.23
N ASP A 97 -11.56 22.69 -1.45
CA ASP A 97 -12.44 22.44 -2.60
C ASP A 97 -12.00 21.25 -3.48
N SER A 98 -10.84 20.64 -3.23
CA SER A 98 -10.39 19.48 -4.00
C SER A 98 -10.74 18.17 -3.28
N VAL A 99 -11.51 17.33 -3.98
CA VAL A 99 -11.73 15.93 -3.58
C VAL A 99 -10.44 15.11 -3.74
N ARG A 100 -9.50 15.59 -4.57
CA ARG A 100 -8.23 14.94 -4.91
C ARG A 100 -7.05 15.65 -4.22
N GLY A 101 -6.01 14.92 -3.84
CA GLY A 101 -4.76 15.47 -3.27
C GLY A 101 -4.54 15.24 -1.77
N ARG A 102 -5.50 14.63 -1.06
CA ARG A 102 -5.31 14.24 0.36
C ARG A 102 -4.61 12.90 0.52
N GLY A 103 -4.59 12.05 -0.51
CA GLY A 103 -4.18 10.66 -0.37
C GLY A 103 -2.74 10.50 0.13
N LEU A 104 -1.78 11.19 -0.49
CA LEU A 104 -0.40 11.13 -0.01
C LEU A 104 -0.19 11.83 1.34
N VAL A 105 -1.04 12.78 1.72
CA VAL A 105 -1.01 13.38 3.07
C VAL A 105 -1.47 12.36 4.12
N LEU A 106 -2.48 11.55 3.80
CA LEU A 106 -2.90 10.43 4.66
C LEU A 106 -1.81 9.36 4.75
N VAL A 107 -1.19 9.00 3.62
CA VAL A 107 -0.04 8.08 3.61
C VAL A 107 1.07 8.62 4.51
N ASP A 108 1.45 9.89 4.36
CA ASP A 108 2.50 10.55 5.15
C ASP A 108 2.21 10.56 6.67
N GLN A 109 0.93 10.58 7.07
CA GLN A 109 0.53 10.55 8.47
C GLN A 109 0.44 9.14 9.06
N LEU A 110 0.10 8.13 8.25
CA LEU A 110 -0.14 6.76 8.71
C LEU A 110 1.08 5.84 8.61
N CYS A 111 2.07 6.20 7.80
CA CYS A 111 3.27 5.38 7.62
C CYS A 111 4.47 5.95 8.38
N GLU A 112 5.41 5.08 8.76
CA GLU A 112 6.69 5.50 9.35
C GLU A 112 7.58 6.16 8.29
N ARG A 113 7.53 5.61 7.08
CA ARG A 113 8.29 6.06 5.93
C ARG A 113 7.59 5.64 4.65
N TRP A 114 7.69 6.48 3.64
CA TRP A 114 7.24 6.20 2.29
C TRP A 114 8.16 6.87 1.29
N GLY A 115 8.06 6.45 0.03
CA GLY A 115 8.89 7.00 -1.01
C GLY A 115 8.53 6.50 -2.39
N VAL A 116 9.36 6.91 -3.34
CA VAL A 116 9.23 6.57 -4.76
C VAL A 116 10.58 6.07 -5.23
N THR A 117 10.60 4.86 -5.75
CA THR A 117 11.79 4.23 -6.34
C THR A 117 11.57 4.10 -7.84
N PRO A 118 12.34 4.82 -8.68
CA PRO A 118 12.32 4.60 -10.13
C PRO A 118 12.67 3.14 -10.45
N GLN A 119 11.97 2.57 -11.43
CA GLN A 119 12.23 1.22 -11.93
C GLN A 119 12.74 1.29 -13.38
N GLU A 120 13.27 0.19 -13.91
CA GLU A 120 13.65 0.10 -15.32
C GLU A 120 12.49 0.47 -16.25
N THR A 121 11.28 0.05 -15.86
CA THR A 121 10.01 0.45 -16.47
C THR A 121 9.09 1.03 -15.41
N GLY A 122 8.95 2.36 -15.41
CA GLY A 122 8.03 3.08 -14.53
C GLY A 122 8.60 3.36 -13.14
N LYS A 123 7.79 3.14 -12.10
CA LYS A 123 8.17 3.43 -10.71
C LYS A 123 7.46 2.50 -9.73
N ALA A 124 8.02 2.42 -8.53
CA ALA A 124 7.38 1.88 -7.34
C ALA A 124 7.11 3.02 -6.35
N VAL A 125 5.86 3.18 -5.90
CA VAL A 125 5.52 4.00 -4.73
C VAL A 125 5.31 3.05 -3.57
N TRP A 126 6.02 3.25 -2.47
CA TRP A 126 6.02 2.34 -1.33
C TRP A 126 5.80 3.10 -0.02
N ALA A 127 5.17 2.45 0.95
CA ALA A 127 4.95 2.95 2.29
C ALA A 127 5.08 1.82 3.32
N VAL A 128 5.71 2.08 4.46
CA VAL A 128 5.82 1.14 5.58
C VAL A 128 4.85 1.59 6.67
N VAL A 129 3.76 0.85 6.83
CA VAL A 129 2.76 1.10 7.87
C VAL A 129 3.21 0.37 9.13
N PRO A 130 3.36 1.05 10.28
CA PRO A 130 3.68 0.37 11.52
C PRO A 130 2.54 -0.57 11.90
N CYS A 131 2.87 -1.71 12.50
CA CYS A 131 1.88 -2.58 13.11
C CYS A 131 2.33 -3.01 14.50
N THR A 132 1.35 -3.28 15.34
CA THR A 132 1.63 -3.85 16.65
C THR A 132 2.14 -5.28 16.48
N ALA A 133 3.30 -5.58 17.09
CA ALA A 133 3.74 -6.95 17.23
C ALA A 133 2.63 -7.75 17.93
N THR A 134 2.23 -8.88 17.34
CA THR A 134 1.26 -9.77 17.96
C THR A 134 1.83 -10.23 19.32
N PRO A 135 1.12 -10.04 20.44
CA PRO A 135 1.63 -10.36 21.78
C PRO A 135 1.91 -11.86 21.99
#